data_AF-A0A9X3CUA0-F1
#
_entry.id   AF-A0A9X3CUA0-F1
#
_cell.length_a   1.000
_cell.length_b   1.000
_cell.length_c   1.000
_cell.angle_alpha   90.00
_cell.angle_beta   90.00
_cell.angle_gamma   90.00
#
_symmetry.space_group_name_H-M   'P 1'
#
loop_
_entity.id
_entity.type
_entity.pdbx_description
1 polymer ?
#
loop_
_entity_poly.entity_id
_entity_poly.type
_entity_poly.pdbx_seq_one_letter_code
_entity_poly.pdbx_strand_id
1 'polypeptide(L)'
;MKILLPANSLDIGIHLTSILSVAKQAGFDTSAISMGTSTTLQVELVGGQRTTVLATDLLTSEFSNDVDYALLYQHQKTKAELACENDFATNTQIYLNVIDEQQSMDVWSCNSESSRALKSASEIEETSYHLSWFIVSLVLDFPIEDALVLARAGCVSRETWPCLSQHFPTPVIEDELLNIQVGWAVKASTTAFSVMTKASLGLYPVVDSVEWIKTLLQLGIKTIQLRIKNPDDEHLESKVKQAIELGNQYNAQVFINDYWQLALKYQAYGVHLGQEDIETADLRKIANAGIRLGLSTHGYYELLRIIQINPSYIALGHIFPTTTKDMPSRPQGLVRLALYQKLIDTIKYGDSVGYPTVAIGGIDLETAQPVWSCGVSSLAVVRAITQAGDIPTVINQFSGVMRDRQWC
;
A
#
# COMPACT_ATOMS: atom_id res chain seq x y z
N MET A 1 13.07 -20.13 3.43
CA MET A 1 11.98 -20.28 4.42
C MET A 1 11.42 -21.69 4.32
N LYS A 2 10.95 -22.28 5.40
CA LYS A 2 10.37 -23.63 5.41
C LYS A 2 8.94 -23.58 5.90
N ILE A 3 8.00 -24.14 5.13
CA ILE A 3 6.59 -24.28 5.49
C ILE A 3 6.41 -25.68 6.06
N LEU A 4 6.07 -25.80 7.33
CA LEU A 4 5.79 -27.07 7.98
C LEU A 4 4.27 -27.22 8.12
N LEU A 5 3.75 -28.28 7.52
CA LEU A 5 2.32 -28.58 7.46
C LEU A 5 1.98 -29.82 8.31
N PRO A 6 0.88 -29.85 9.05
CA PRO A 6 0.44 -31.07 9.75
C PRO A 6 0.28 -32.25 8.80
N ALA A 7 0.52 -33.48 9.27
CA ALA A 7 0.56 -34.67 8.41
C ALA A 7 -0.73 -34.91 7.59
N ASN A 8 -1.88 -34.45 8.07
CA ASN A 8 -3.20 -34.66 7.45
C ASN A 8 -3.64 -33.51 6.51
N SER A 9 -2.72 -32.67 6.02
CA SER A 9 -3.04 -31.46 5.24
C SER A 9 -2.62 -31.54 3.77
N LEU A 10 -2.86 -32.70 3.13
CA LEU A 10 -2.43 -32.96 1.75
C LEU A 10 -2.95 -31.92 0.75
N ASP A 11 -4.23 -31.54 0.85
CA ASP A 11 -4.87 -30.58 -0.07
C ASP A 11 -4.21 -29.19 0.01
N ILE A 12 -3.89 -28.73 1.23
CA ILE A 12 -3.14 -27.49 1.44
C ILE A 12 -1.76 -27.58 0.76
N GLY A 13 -1.05 -28.70 0.91
CA GLY A 13 0.25 -28.90 0.27
C GLY A 13 0.19 -28.81 -1.27
N ILE A 14 -0.87 -29.33 -1.88
CA ILE A 14 -1.10 -29.24 -3.34
C ILE A 14 -1.31 -27.78 -3.75
N HIS A 15 -2.20 -27.07 -3.05
CA HIS A 15 -2.48 -25.66 -3.32
C HIS A 15 -1.26 -24.77 -3.13
N LEU A 16 -0.48 -24.96 -2.06
CA LEU A 16 0.78 -24.24 -1.84
C LEU A 16 1.73 -24.40 -3.03
N THR A 17 1.90 -25.62 -3.54
CA THR A 17 2.76 -25.89 -4.69
C THR A 17 2.30 -25.11 -5.92
N SER A 18 0.99 -25.13 -6.18
CA SER A 18 0.39 -24.38 -7.30
C SER A 18 0.60 -22.88 -7.15
N ILE A 19 0.33 -22.31 -5.97
CA ILE A 19 0.43 -20.86 -5.73
C ILE A 19 1.90 -20.41 -5.75
N LEU A 20 2.83 -21.21 -5.24
CA LEU A 20 4.27 -20.93 -5.37
C LEU A 20 4.72 -20.92 -6.84
N SER A 21 4.13 -21.76 -7.70
CA SER A 21 4.37 -21.71 -9.14
C SER A 21 3.83 -20.39 -9.75
N VAL A 22 2.63 -19.97 -9.35
CA VAL A 22 2.06 -18.67 -9.76
C VAL A 22 2.94 -17.50 -9.30
N ALA A 23 3.41 -17.52 -8.06
CA ALA A 23 4.32 -16.50 -7.52
C ALA A 23 5.65 -16.45 -8.31
N LYS A 24 6.22 -17.61 -8.64
CA LYS A 24 7.42 -17.70 -9.47
C LYS A 24 7.20 -17.11 -10.87
N GLN A 25 6.05 -17.39 -11.49
CA GLN A 25 5.68 -16.81 -12.78
C GLN A 25 5.47 -15.29 -12.70
N ALA A 26 4.99 -14.78 -11.57
CA ALA A 26 4.88 -13.36 -11.29
C ALA A 26 6.24 -12.67 -11.03
N GLY A 27 7.32 -13.44 -10.88
CA GLY A 27 8.69 -12.95 -10.73
C GLY A 27 9.27 -13.05 -9.32
N PHE A 28 8.54 -13.63 -8.36
CA PHE A 28 9.09 -13.86 -7.02
C PHE A 28 10.14 -14.97 -7.02
N ASP A 29 11.19 -14.82 -6.21
CA ASP A 29 12.12 -15.91 -5.94
C ASP A 29 11.52 -16.87 -4.91
N THR A 30 11.14 -18.05 -5.38
CA THR A 30 10.61 -19.12 -4.53
C THR A 30 11.61 -20.25 -4.30
N SER A 31 12.84 -20.14 -4.81
CA SER A 31 13.83 -21.23 -4.79
C SER A 31 14.26 -21.65 -3.39
N ALA A 32 14.27 -20.69 -2.46
CA ALA A 32 14.61 -20.92 -1.06
C ALA A 32 13.41 -21.33 -0.18
N ILE A 33 12.23 -21.53 -0.79
CA ILE A 33 11.02 -21.98 -0.09
C ILE A 33 10.93 -23.50 -0.20
N SER A 34 10.82 -24.17 0.94
CA SER A 34 10.66 -25.63 1.01
C SER A 34 9.47 -25.98 1.88
N MET A 35 8.86 -27.15 1.63
CA MET A 35 7.79 -27.69 2.45
C MET A 35 8.28 -28.90 3.24
N GLY A 36 7.68 -29.12 4.41
CA GLY A 36 7.89 -30.30 5.22
C GLY A 36 6.69 -30.59 6.11
N THR A 37 6.83 -31.61 6.94
CA THR A 37 5.78 -32.00 7.89
C THR A 37 6.04 -31.37 9.25
N SER A 38 4.99 -30.79 9.84
CA SER A 38 4.96 -30.30 11.22
C SER A 38 4.74 -31.46 12.19
N THR A 39 5.34 -31.38 13.37
CA THR A 39 5.06 -32.30 14.49
C THR A 39 3.83 -31.88 15.31
N THR A 40 3.27 -30.71 15.03
CA THR A 40 2.09 -30.14 15.67
C THR A 40 0.89 -30.17 14.72
N LEU A 41 -0.30 -29.82 15.23
CA LEU A 41 -1.50 -29.59 14.41
C LEU A 41 -1.54 -28.18 13.81
N GLN A 42 -0.47 -27.40 13.96
CA GLN A 42 -0.34 -26.03 13.49
C GLN A 42 0.56 -25.96 12.26
N VAL A 43 0.40 -24.90 11.48
CA VAL A 43 1.30 -24.57 10.38
C VAL A 43 2.44 -23.70 10.92
N GLU A 44 3.68 -24.08 10.65
CA GLU A 44 4.85 -23.34 11.12
C GLU A 44 5.64 -22.81 9.93
N LEU A 45 5.89 -21.50 9.91
CA LEU A 45 6.71 -20.82 8.91
C LEU A 45 8.06 -20.51 9.52
N VAL A 46 9.07 -21.32 9.19
CA VAL A 46 10.40 -21.25 9.79
C VAL A 46 11.36 -20.49 8.88
N GLY A 47 11.91 -19.36 9.36
CA GLY A 47 12.88 -18.56 8.61
C GLY A 47 13.88 -17.83 9.51
N GLY A 48 15.17 -18.10 9.30
CA GLY A 48 16.23 -17.49 10.11
C GLY A 48 16.09 -17.89 11.58
N GLN A 49 15.95 -16.90 12.47
CA GLN A 49 15.76 -17.10 13.90
C GLN A 49 14.29 -16.99 14.36
N ARG A 50 13.35 -16.74 13.43
CA ARG A 50 11.93 -16.58 13.75
C ARG A 50 11.13 -17.74 13.17
N THR A 51 10.20 -18.23 13.98
CA THR A 51 9.12 -19.11 13.55
C THR A 51 7.82 -18.34 13.70
N THR A 52 6.99 -18.33 12.66
CA THR A 52 5.62 -17.84 12.74
C THR A 52 4.68 -19.05 12.79
N VAL A 53 3.81 -19.10 13.78
CA VAL A 53 2.90 -20.22 14.04
C VAL A 53 1.48 -19.81 13.69
N LEU A 54 0.84 -20.57 12.81
CA LEU A 54 -0.54 -20.37 12.37
C LEU A 54 -1.42 -21.52 12.88
N ALA A 55 -2.53 -21.17 13.51
CA ALA A 55 -3.61 -22.11 13.80
C ALA A 55 -4.83 -21.84 12.93
N THR A 56 -5.62 -22.88 12.67
CA THR A 56 -6.88 -22.76 11.96
C THR A 56 -7.85 -23.87 12.35
N ASP A 57 -9.14 -23.54 12.38
CA ASP A 57 -10.24 -24.48 12.63
C ASP A 57 -10.40 -25.52 11.50
N LEU A 58 -9.74 -25.32 10.35
CA LEU A 58 -9.65 -26.32 9.29
C LEU A 58 -8.79 -27.54 9.66
N LEU A 59 -7.86 -27.39 10.61
CA LEU A 59 -6.86 -28.41 10.95
C LEU A 59 -7.02 -28.94 12.38
N THR A 60 -7.53 -28.12 13.30
CA THR A 60 -7.74 -28.51 14.70
C THR A 60 -8.88 -27.71 15.31
N SER A 61 -9.69 -28.35 16.16
CA SER A 61 -10.70 -27.68 16.99
C SER A 61 -10.13 -27.09 18.28
N GLU A 62 -8.87 -27.43 18.61
CA GLU A 62 -8.18 -26.95 19.81
C GLU A 62 -7.16 -25.87 19.43
N PHE A 63 -7.40 -24.64 19.90
CA PHE A 63 -6.48 -23.53 19.74
C PHE A 63 -5.57 -23.42 20.97
N SER A 64 -4.26 -23.54 20.75
CA SER A 64 -3.29 -23.09 21.74
C SER A 64 -3.31 -21.57 21.81
N ASN A 65 -3.09 -21.01 23.02
CA ASN A 65 -2.92 -19.57 23.19
C ASN A 65 -1.56 -19.06 22.68
N ASP A 66 -0.65 -19.95 22.29
CA ASP A 66 0.71 -19.61 21.83
C ASP A 66 0.80 -19.71 20.30
N VAL A 67 0.10 -18.81 19.60
CA VAL A 67 0.11 -18.72 18.12
C VAL A 67 0.21 -17.27 17.68
N ASP A 68 0.92 -17.00 16.57
CA ASP A 68 0.99 -15.65 16.02
C ASP A 68 -0.35 -15.26 15.37
N TYR A 69 -0.97 -16.20 14.64
CA TYR A 69 -2.23 -15.95 13.92
C TYR A 69 -3.17 -17.15 14.00
N ALA A 70 -4.46 -16.88 14.27
CA ALA A 70 -5.50 -17.90 14.29
C ALA A 70 -6.58 -17.58 13.24
N LEU A 71 -6.73 -18.43 12.22
CA LEU A 71 -7.70 -18.26 11.13
C LEU A 71 -8.95 -19.11 11.38
N LEU A 72 -10.10 -18.45 11.48
CA LEU A 72 -11.39 -19.04 11.85
C LEU A 72 -12.37 -18.97 10.66
N TYR A 73 -12.61 -20.09 9.98
CA TYR A 73 -13.47 -20.20 8.80
C TYR A 73 -14.87 -20.78 9.07
N GLN A 74 -14.99 -21.71 10.00
CA GLN A 74 -16.23 -22.47 10.28
C GLN A 74 -17.09 -21.83 11.37
N HIS A 75 -16.61 -20.75 11.95
CA HIS A 75 -17.35 -19.92 12.89
C HIS A 75 -18.14 -18.85 12.13
N GLN A 76 -19.06 -19.22 11.22
CA GLN A 76 -19.92 -18.28 10.48
C GLN A 76 -20.73 -17.39 11.43
N LYS A 77 -20.08 -16.33 11.91
CA LYS A 77 -20.63 -15.35 12.84
C LYS A 77 -21.25 -14.24 12.04
N THR A 78 -22.37 -13.73 12.52
CA THR A 78 -22.87 -12.43 12.10
C THR A 78 -21.95 -11.34 12.64
N LYS A 79 -21.91 -10.20 11.96
CA LYS A 79 -21.18 -9.01 12.44
C LYS A 79 -21.59 -8.61 13.87
N ALA A 80 -22.88 -8.76 14.20
CA ALA A 80 -23.43 -8.43 15.51
C ALA A 80 -22.92 -9.38 16.62
N GLU A 81 -22.89 -10.69 16.35
CA GLU A 81 -22.37 -11.67 17.30
C GLU A 81 -20.88 -11.42 17.58
N LEU A 82 -20.11 -11.14 16.52
CA LEU A 82 -18.69 -10.84 16.65
C LEU A 82 -18.44 -9.57 17.46
N ALA A 83 -19.22 -8.50 17.24
CA ALA A 83 -19.09 -7.24 17.99
C ALA A 83 -19.41 -7.38 19.49
N CYS A 84 -20.23 -8.36 19.89
CA CYS A 84 -20.58 -8.60 21.28
C CYS A 84 -19.52 -9.39 22.06
N GLU A 85 -18.55 -10.01 21.38
CA GLU A 85 -17.50 -10.78 22.01
C GLU A 85 -16.33 -9.88 22.41
N ASN A 86 -16.07 -9.76 23.72
CA ASN A 86 -14.91 -9.04 24.27
C ASN A 86 -13.56 -9.76 24.03
N ASP A 87 -13.53 -10.81 23.21
CA ASP A 87 -12.42 -11.78 23.11
C ASP A 87 -11.33 -11.38 22.11
N PHE A 88 -11.44 -10.21 21.47
CA PHE A 88 -10.43 -9.66 20.56
C PHE A 88 -9.08 -9.31 21.21
N ALA A 89 -8.92 -9.58 22.51
CA ALA A 89 -7.95 -8.90 23.36
C ALA A 89 -6.55 -9.54 23.44
N THR A 90 -6.31 -10.78 22.98
CA THR A 90 -5.06 -11.47 23.36
C THR A 90 -4.29 -12.24 22.29
N ASN A 91 -4.84 -12.53 21.11
CA ASN A 91 -4.12 -13.09 19.96
C ASN A 91 -4.71 -12.54 18.67
N THR A 92 -3.94 -12.42 17.58
CA THR A 92 -4.45 -11.92 16.27
C THR A 92 -5.34 -12.98 15.62
N GLN A 93 -6.54 -13.14 16.18
CA GLN A 93 -7.62 -13.91 15.60
C GLN A 93 -8.12 -13.20 14.35
N ILE A 94 -8.33 -14.00 13.32
CA ILE A 94 -8.81 -13.58 12.02
C ILE A 94 -10.09 -14.38 11.79
N TYR A 95 -11.21 -13.68 11.76
CA TYR A 95 -12.53 -14.23 11.49
C TYR A 95 -12.80 -14.08 10.00
N LEU A 96 -13.00 -15.19 9.29
CA LEU A 96 -13.23 -15.22 7.85
C LEU A 96 -14.72 -15.50 7.58
N ASN A 97 -15.25 -14.95 6.49
CA ASN A 97 -16.68 -15.10 6.12
C ASN A 97 -17.67 -14.66 7.22
N VAL A 98 -17.36 -13.60 7.96
CA VAL A 98 -18.31 -12.93 8.85
C VAL A 98 -19.45 -12.37 8.02
N ILE A 99 -20.69 -12.69 8.39
CA ILE A 99 -21.88 -12.33 7.62
C ILE A 99 -22.29 -10.88 7.96
N ASP A 100 -22.29 -10.02 6.93
CA ASP A 100 -22.82 -8.64 6.97
C ASP A 100 -23.84 -8.46 5.85
N GLU A 101 -25.13 -8.61 6.18
CA GLU A 101 -26.24 -8.55 5.23
C GLU A 101 -26.09 -9.54 4.04
N GLN A 102 -25.78 -9.03 2.84
CA GLN A 102 -25.54 -9.83 1.62
C GLN A 102 -24.05 -9.93 1.25
N GLN A 103 -23.15 -9.53 2.16
CA GLN A 103 -21.71 -9.50 1.92
C GLN A 103 -20.96 -10.38 2.93
N SER A 104 -19.78 -10.81 2.49
CA SER A 104 -18.83 -11.55 3.33
C SER A 104 -17.75 -10.61 3.82
N MET A 105 -17.41 -10.69 5.10
CA MET A 105 -16.35 -9.90 5.73
C MET A 105 -15.25 -10.78 6.30
N ASP A 106 -14.01 -10.33 6.20
CA ASP A 106 -12.91 -10.82 7.02
C ASP A 106 -12.59 -9.77 8.07
N VAL A 107 -12.54 -10.15 9.35
CA VAL A 107 -12.37 -9.22 10.48
C VAL A 107 -11.21 -9.70 11.33
N TRP A 108 -10.29 -8.81 11.68
CA TRP A 108 -9.18 -9.11 12.58
C TRP A 108 -8.88 -7.94 13.50
N SER A 109 -8.29 -8.23 14.66
CA SER A 109 -7.83 -7.20 15.58
C SER A 109 -6.52 -6.57 15.10
N CYS A 110 -6.45 -5.25 15.22
CA CYS A 110 -5.25 -4.45 15.05
C CYS A 110 -4.92 -3.85 16.42
N ASN A 111 -4.00 -4.49 17.13
CA ASN A 111 -3.70 -4.22 18.55
C ASN A 111 -4.93 -4.47 19.46
N SER A 112 -4.81 -4.15 20.74
CA SER A 112 -5.85 -4.41 21.75
C SER A 112 -7.08 -3.48 21.67
N GLU A 113 -7.10 -2.49 20.77
CA GLU A 113 -8.07 -1.38 20.81
C GLU A 113 -8.84 -1.15 19.51
N SER A 114 -8.42 -1.70 18.36
CA SER A 114 -9.06 -1.44 17.07
C SER A 114 -9.20 -2.69 16.23
N SER A 115 -10.24 -2.74 15.39
CA SER A 115 -10.44 -3.81 14.41
C SER A 115 -10.14 -3.31 13.01
N ARG A 116 -9.88 -4.23 12.09
CA ARG A 116 -9.87 -3.99 10.66
C ARG A 116 -10.74 -5.03 9.97
N ALA A 117 -11.25 -4.68 8.80
CA ALA A 117 -12.01 -5.62 8.01
C ALA A 117 -11.85 -5.44 6.50
N LEU A 118 -12.09 -6.52 5.77
CA LEU A 118 -12.18 -6.57 4.32
C LEU A 118 -13.60 -7.01 3.92
N LYS A 119 -14.27 -6.25 3.07
CA LYS A 119 -15.54 -6.63 2.45
C LYS A 119 -15.30 -7.30 1.11
N SER A 120 -15.96 -8.44 0.89
CA SER A 120 -15.91 -9.22 -0.35
C SER A 120 -17.32 -9.48 -0.86
N ALA A 121 -17.48 -9.51 -2.18
CA ALA A 121 -18.77 -9.76 -2.82
C ALA A 121 -19.26 -11.22 -2.68
N SER A 122 -18.34 -12.16 -2.44
CA SER A 122 -18.64 -13.58 -2.28
C SER A 122 -17.93 -14.15 -1.05
N GLU A 123 -18.51 -15.22 -0.51
CA GLU A 123 -17.88 -16.04 0.52
C GLU A 123 -16.67 -16.81 -0.03
N ILE A 124 -15.79 -17.25 0.87
CA ILE A 124 -14.72 -18.20 0.56
C ILE A 124 -15.35 -19.58 0.42
N GLU A 125 -15.46 -20.08 -0.81
CA GLU A 125 -15.94 -21.45 -1.10
C GLU A 125 -14.85 -22.50 -0.80
N GLU A 126 -13.61 -22.24 -1.22
CA GLU A 126 -12.46 -23.15 -1.05
C GLU A 126 -11.52 -22.64 0.06
N THR A 127 -11.84 -22.97 1.31
CA THR A 127 -11.12 -22.46 2.51
C THR A 127 -9.65 -22.90 2.56
N SER A 128 -9.33 -24.13 2.16
CA SER A 128 -7.95 -24.62 2.05
C SER A 128 -7.12 -23.87 1.00
N TYR A 129 -7.75 -23.44 -0.10
CA TYR A 129 -7.09 -22.65 -1.14
C TYR A 129 -6.80 -21.23 -0.66
N HIS A 130 -7.78 -20.60 0.02
CA HIS A 130 -7.60 -19.30 0.66
C HIS A 130 -6.46 -19.32 1.69
N LEU A 131 -6.47 -20.31 2.59
CA LEU A 131 -5.40 -20.49 3.57
C LEU A 131 -4.03 -20.65 2.90
N SER A 132 -3.96 -21.37 1.78
CA SER A 132 -2.72 -21.56 1.04
C SER A 132 -2.20 -20.25 0.44
N TRP A 133 -3.08 -19.40 -0.09
CA TRP A 133 -2.69 -18.07 -0.55
C TRP A 133 -2.20 -17.18 0.59
N PHE A 134 -2.87 -17.23 1.74
CA PHE A 134 -2.46 -16.50 2.93
C PHE A 134 -1.04 -16.92 3.36
N ILE A 135 -0.79 -18.24 3.47
CA ILE A 135 0.52 -18.80 3.81
C ILE A 135 1.59 -18.38 2.80
N VAL A 136 1.35 -18.54 1.50
CA VAL A 136 2.34 -18.16 0.48
C VAL A 136 2.64 -16.66 0.54
N SER A 137 1.63 -15.82 0.76
CA SER A 137 1.82 -14.38 0.87
C SER A 137 2.71 -14.02 2.08
N LEU A 138 2.49 -14.63 3.24
CA LEU A 138 3.36 -14.43 4.41
C LEU A 138 4.81 -14.89 4.15
N VAL A 139 4.99 -16.04 3.48
CA VAL A 139 6.33 -16.57 3.16
C VAL A 139 7.05 -15.70 2.11
N LEU A 140 6.29 -15.05 1.23
CA LEU A 140 6.78 -14.01 0.32
C LEU A 140 6.93 -12.65 1.02
N ASP A 141 6.86 -12.62 2.34
CA ASP A 141 7.15 -11.48 3.21
C ASP A 141 6.15 -10.31 3.06
N PHE A 142 4.90 -10.61 2.66
CA PHE A 142 3.82 -9.64 2.72
C PHE A 142 3.34 -9.48 4.17
N PRO A 143 2.98 -8.26 4.60
CA PRO A 143 2.32 -8.07 5.89
C PRO A 143 0.96 -8.77 5.91
N ILE A 144 0.42 -9.01 7.11
CA ILE A 144 -0.83 -9.76 7.29
C ILE A 144 -1.99 -9.17 6.48
N GLU A 145 -2.11 -7.85 6.42
CA GLU A 145 -3.20 -7.18 5.71
C GLU A 145 -3.12 -7.43 4.21
N ASP A 146 -1.92 -7.37 3.63
CA ASP A 146 -1.70 -7.72 2.23
C ASP A 146 -1.91 -9.20 1.98
N ALA A 147 -1.53 -10.07 2.93
CA ALA A 147 -1.75 -11.51 2.83
C ALA A 147 -3.24 -11.87 2.81
N LEU A 148 -4.07 -11.21 3.63
CA LEU A 148 -5.54 -11.36 3.61
C LEU A 148 -6.15 -10.85 2.30
N VAL A 149 -5.70 -9.67 1.85
CA VAL A 149 -6.14 -9.09 0.58
C VAL A 149 -5.81 -10.01 -0.60
N LEU A 150 -4.58 -10.54 -0.66
CA LEU A 150 -4.13 -11.46 -1.69
C LEU A 150 -4.83 -12.82 -1.61
N ALA A 151 -5.12 -13.32 -0.41
CA ALA A 151 -5.85 -14.56 -0.24
C ALA A 151 -7.26 -14.50 -0.81
N ARG A 152 -7.98 -13.40 -0.57
CA ARG A 152 -9.28 -13.13 -1.20
C ARG A 152 -9.15 -13.00 -2.72
N ALA A 153 -8.24 -12.16 -3.20
CA ALA A 153 -8.13 -11.88 -4.62
C ALA A 153 -7.63 -13.11 -5.43
N GLY A 154 -6.74 -13.90 -4.84
CA GLY A 154 -6.17 -15.12 -5.42
C GLY A 154 -7.22 -16.22 -5.62
N CYS A 155 -8.19 -16.35 -4.72
CA CYS A 155 -9.32 -17.27 -4.88
C CYS A 155 -10.19 -16.96 -6.11
N VAL A 156 -10.27 -15.68 -6.51
CA VAL A 156 -11.05 -15.23 -7.68
C VAL A 156 -10.22 -15.31 -8.97
N SER A 157 -8.95 -14.90 -8.92
CA SER A 157 -8.10 -14.75 -10.11
C SER A 157 -7.72 -16.05 -10.80
N ARG A 158 -7.82 -17.20 -10.09
CA ARG A 158 -7.58 -18.59 -10.53
C ARG A 158 -6.41 -18.75 -11.52
N GLU A 159 -5.29 -19.29 -11.02
CA GLU A 159 -4.06 -19.63 -11.77
C GLU A 159 -3.14 -18.46 -12.18
N THR A 160 -3.51 -17.22 -11.87
CA THR A 160 -2.65 -16.05 -12.08
C THR A 160 -2.53 -15.23 -10.81
N TRP A 161 -1.46 -14.43 -10.72
CA TRP A 161 -1.35 -13.47 -9.63
C TRP A 161 -2.44 -12.40 -9.81
N PRO A 162 -3.23 -12.09 -8.76
CA PRO A 162 -4.36 -11.18 -8.88
C PRO A 162 -3.91 -9.78 -9.32
N CYS A 163 -4.56 -9.25 -10.35
CA CYS A 163 -4.24 -7.94 -10.92
C CYS A 163 -5.46 -7.11 -11.35
N LEU A 164 -6.65 -7.69 -11.41
CA LEU A 164 -7.86 -6.96 -11.76
C LEU A 164 -8.52 -6.42 -10.50
N SER A 165 -8.80 -5.11 -10.46
CA SER A 165 -9.43 -4.42 -9.32
C SER A 165 -10.69 -5.11 -8.81
N GLN A 166 -11.51 -5.67 -9.70
CA GLN A 166 -12.73 -6.41 -9.37
C GLN A 166 -12.50 -7.70 -8.57
N HIS A 167 -11.29 -8.27 -8.56
CA HIS A 167 -10.97 -9.46 -7.77
C HIS A 167 -10.62 -9.12 -6.32
N PHE A 168 -10.23 -7.88 -6.04
CA PHE A 168 -9.75 -7.49 -4.73
C PHE A 168 -10.90 -7.15 -3.77
N PRO A 169 -10.78 -7.49 -2.48
CA PRO A 169 -11.72 -7.05 -1.47
C PRO A 169 -11.60 -5.54 -1.24
N THR A 170 -12.61 -4.95 -0.59
CA THR A 170 -12.61 -3.53 -0.21
C THR A 170 -12.33 -3.39 1.29
N PRO A 171 -11.25 -2.70 1.70
CA PRO A 171 -11.03 -2.35 3.11
C PRO A 171 -12.19 -1.56 3.69
N VAL A 172 -12.68 -1.98 4.85
CA VAL A 172 -13.70 -1.26 5.61
C VAL A 172 -13.06 -0.07 6.28
N ILE A 173 -13.61 1.11 6.01
CA ILE A 173 -13.08 2.39 6.50
C ILE A 173 -13.86 2.90 7.73
N GLU A 174 -15.14 2.54 7.85
CA GLU A 174 -16.00 2.93 8.97
C GLU A 174 -17.01 1.81 9.23
N ASP A 175 -17.09 1.35 10.48
CA ASP A 175 -18.12 0.44 10.99
C ASP A 175 -18.20 0.61 12.52
N GLU A 176 -19.30 1.17 13.02
CA GLU A 176 -19.49 1.46 14.45
C GLU A 176 -19.54 0.20 15.31
N LEU A 177 -20.10 -0.91 14.80
CA LEU A 177 -20.26 -2.15 15.57
C LEU A 177 -18.92 -2.83 15.79
N LEU A 178 -18.06 -2.83 14.77
CA LEU A 178 -16.73 -3.43 14.86
C LEU A 178 -15.66 -2.49 15.43
N ASN A 179 -16.05 -1.28 15.85
CA ASN A 179 -15.14 -0.21 16.27
C ASN A 179 -14.06 0.09 15.20
N ILE A 180 -14.48 0.13 13.93
CA ILE A 180 -13.63 0.50 12.81
C ILE A 180 -13.90 1.96 12.50
N GLN A 181 -12.90 2.81 12.70
CA GLN A 181 -12.99 4.21 12.29
C GLN A 181 -11.63 4.65 11.78
N VAL A 182 -11.53 4.88 10.47
CA VAL A 182 -10.41 5.65 9.92
C VAL A 182 -10.68 7.13 10.15
N GLY A 183 -9.69 7.91 10.53
CA GLY A 183 -9.95 9.27 11.00
C GLY A 183 -10.36 10.26 9.89
N TRP A 184 -10.18 9.86 8.62
CA TRP A 184 -10.76 10.52 7.45
C TRP A 184 -12.08 9.92 7.00
N ALA A 185 -12.73 9.01 7.75
CA ALA A 185 -14.02 8.41 7.38
C ALA A 185 -15.03 9.54 7.12
N VAL A 186 -15.09 9.92 5.85
CA VAL A 186 -15.83 11.09 5.44
C VAL A 186 -17.26 10.60 5.44
N LYS A 187 -18.10 11.07 6.37
CA LYS A 187 -19.56 11.01 6.22
C LYS A 187 -19.92 11.50 4.82
N ALA A 188 -20.07 10.57 3.87
CA ALA A 188 -20.49 10.73 2.50
C ALA A 188 -20.20 12.10 1.85
N SER A 189 -18.93 12.54 1.78
CA SER A 189 -18.60 13.66 0.88
C SER A 189 -18.00 13.10 -0.37
N THR A 190 -18.84 13.07 -1.39
CA THR A 190 -18.62 12.75 -2.80
C THR A 190 -17.57 13.64 -3.51
N THR A 191 -16.77 14.41 -2.78
CA THR A 191 -15.83 15.36 -3.36
C THR A 191 -14.53 14.65 -3.74
N ALA A 192 -14.44 14.25 -5.01
CA ALA A 192 -13.19 13.74 -5.58
C ALA A 192 -12.13 14.86 -5.64
N PHE A 193 -10.86 14.50 -5.44
CA PHE A 193 -9.75 15.44 -5.64
C PHE A 193 -9.55 15.73 -7.13
N SER A 194 -8.94 16.89 -7.43
CA SER A 194 -8.61 17.29 -8.79
C SER A 194 -7.82 16.20 -9.53
N VAL A 195 -8.32 15.77 -10.68
CA VAL A 195 -7.69 14.74 -11.53
C VAL A 195 -6.39 15.25 -12.15
N MET A 196 -5.40 14.37 -12.29
CA MET A 196 -4.13 14.61 -12.96
C MET A 196 -3.93 13.63 -14.12
N THR A 197 -3.02 13.94 -15.05
CA THR A 197 -2.69 13.01 -16.13
C THR A 197 -1.42 12.26 -15.80
N LYS A 198 -1.26 11.02 -16.29
CA LYS A 198 -0.03 10.25 -16.06
C LYS A 198 1.23 11.01 -16.54
N ALA A 199 1.10 11.76 -17.64
CA ALA A 199 2.17 12.60 -18.18
C ALA A 199 2.51 13.84 -17.34
N SER A 200 1.65 14.32 -16.43
CA SER A 200 1.83 15.64 -15.82
C SER A 200 2.91 15.68 -14.73
N LEU A 201 3.29 14.54 -14.14
CA LEU A 201 4.20 14.52 -12.98
C LEU A 201 5.67 14.64 -13.36
N GLY A 202 6.14 13.94 -14.41
CA GLY A 202 7.55 14.00 -14.82
C GLY A 202 8.53 13.56 -13.71
N LEU A 203 9.79 14.03 -13.77
CA LEU A 203 10.76 13.80 -12.68
C LEU A 203 10.31 14.57 -11.43
N TYR A 204 10.32 13.90 -10.28
CA TYR A 204 9.78 14.42 -9.03
C TYR A 204 10.86 14.45 -7.93
N PRO A 205 11.63 15.54 -7.79
CA PRO A 205 12.52 15.70 -6.64
C PRO A 205 11.75 15.97 -5.34
N VAL A 206 12.15 15.33 -4.25
CA VAL A 206 11.70 15.63 -2.88
C VAL A 206 12.86 16.29 -2.14
N VAL A 207 12.67 17.53 -1.69
CA VAL A 207 13.72 18.40 -1.13
C VAL A 207 13.25 19.06 0.16
N ASP A 208 14.18 19.51 1.00
CA ASP A 208 13.91 20.01 2.35
C ASP A 208 14.02 21.53 2.48
N SER A 209 14.30 22.26 1.39
CA SER A 209 14.54 23.70 1.42
C SER A 209 13.98 24.46 0.22
N VAL A 210 13.70 25.74 0.43
CA VAL A 210 13.19 26.67 -0.61
C VAL A 210 14.27 26.97 -1.65
N GLU A 211 15.53 26.98 -1.24
CA GLU A 211 16.69 27.18 -2.13
C GLU A 211 16.80 26.04 -3.15
N TRP A 212 16.56 24.80 -2.72
CA TRP A 212 16.48 23.65 -3.61
C TRP A 212 15.34 23.78 -4.61
N ILE A 213 14.15 24.18 -4.15
CA ILE A 213 13.00 24.41 -5.03
C ILE A 213 13.37 25.44 -6.10
N LYS A 214 13.88 26.61 -5.70
CA LYS A 214 14.28 27.66 -6.64
C LYS A 214 15.30 27.16 -7.66
N THR A 215 16.32 26.44 -7.21
CA THR A 215 17.38 25.90 -8.08
C THR A 215 16.80 24.92 -9.11
N LEU A 216 15.98 23.96 -8.69
CA LEU A 216 15.42 22.95 -9.57
C LEU A 216 14.39 23.54 -10.55
N LEU A 217 13.60 24.53 -10.13
CA LEU A 217 12.69 25.27 -11.01
C LEU A 217 13.44 26.03 -12.11
N GLN A 218 14.60 26.63 -11.78
CA GLN A 218 15.47 27.30 -12.76
C GLN A 218 16.09 26.31 -13.77
N LEU A 219 16.31 25.06 -13.34
CA LEU A 219 16.76 23.97 -14.20
C LEU A 219 15.62 23.30 -14.99
N GLY A 220 14.40 23.80 -14.89
CA GLY A 220 13.26 23.36 -15.70
C GLY A 220 12.44 22.22 -15.11
N ILE A 221 12.74 21.75 -13.89
CA ILE A 221 11.87 20.78 -13.19
C ILE A 221 10.51 21.42 -12.91
N LYS A 222 9.43 20.68 -13.18
CA LYS A 222 8.06 21.17 -13.04
C LYS A 222 7.26 20.55 -11.91
N THR A 223 7.78 19.51 -11.25
CA THR A 223 7.13 18.87 -10.12
C THR A 223 8.14 18.68 -9.00
N ILE A 224 7.87 19.26 -7.83
CA ILE A 224 8.77 19.22 -6.68
C ILE A 224 7.94 19.09 -5.41
N GLN A 225 8.44 18.38 -4.42
CA GLN A 225 7.85 18.39 -3.07
C GLN A 225 8.79 19.02 -2.07
N LEU A 226 8.24 19.94 -1.27
CA LEU A 226 8.88 20.44 -0.06
C LEU A 226 8.57 19.50 1.10
N ARG A 227 9.61 18.92 1.70
CA ARG A 227 9.53 18.08 2.89
C ARG A 227 10.39 18.64 4.02
N ILE A 228 9.79 19.48 4.85
CA ILE A 228 10.42 19.96 6.09
C ILE A 228 10.16 18.91 7.16
N LYS A 229 11.24 18.42 7.82
CA LYS A 229 11.14 17.35 8.83
C LYS A 229 10.91 17.86 10.25
N ASN A 230 11.33 19.10 10.54
CA ASN A 230 11.24 19.67 11.86
C ASN A 230 9.93 20.46 12.00
N PRO A 231 8.93 19.97 12.77
CA PRO A 231 7.69 20.71 13.00
C PRO A 231 7.91 21.99 13.82
N ASP A 232 8.99 22.07 14.61
CA ASP A 232 9.32 23.21 15.47
C ASP A 232 10.18 24.28 14.76
N ASP A 233 10.33 24.19 13.44
CA ASP A 233 11.04 25.20 12.67
C ASP A 233 10.28 26.54 12.72
N GLU A 234 10.86 27.55 13.37
CA GLU A 234 10.28 28.89 13.52
C GLU A 234 9.98 29.58 12.16
N HIS A 235 10.61 29.11 11.08
CA HIS A 235 10.42 29.61 9.73
C HIS A 235 9.56 28.69 8.85
N LEU A 236 8.97 27.61 9.41
CA LEU A 236 8.16 26.63 8.69
C LEU A 236 7.10 27.28 7.79
N GLU A 237 6.27 28.15 8.36
CA GLU A 237 5.19 28.79 7.62
C GLU A 237 5.71 29.69 6.50
N SER A 238 6.77 30.46 6.77
CA SER A 238 7.42 31.33 5.77
C SER A 238 8.01 30.50 4.62
N LYS A 239 8.65 29.37 4.92
CA LYS A 239 9.22 28.45 3.92
C LYS A 239 8.14 27.83 3.04
N VAL A 240 7.04 27.35 3.65
CA VAL A 240 5.90 26.79 2.91
C VAL A 240 5.29 27.85 1.98
N LYS A 241 5.05 29.07 2.50
CA LYS A 241 4.53 30.18 1.69
C LYS A 241 5.44 30.49 0.49
N GLN A 242 6.74 30.64 0.72
CA GLN A 242 7.71 30.93 -0.35
C GLN A 242 7.79 29.82 -1.39
N ALA A 243 7.72 28.55 -0.99
CA ALA A 243 7.71 27.42 -1.91
C ALA A 243 6.47 27.46 -2.83
N ILE A 244 5.30 27.81 -2.29
CA ILE A 244 4.06 27.97 -3.08
C ILE A 244 4.18 29.15 -4.04
N GLU A 245 4.69 30.30 -3.57
CA GLU A 245 4.93 31.49 -4.40
C GLU A 245 5.87 31.17 -5.58
N LEU A 246 6.95 30.41 -5.33
CA LEU A 246 7.86 29.93 -6.38
C LEU A 246 7.16 28.98 -7.36
N GLY A 247 6.33 28.04 -6.86
CA GLY A 247 5.53 27.17 -7.72
C GLY A 247 4.67 27.97 -8.70
N ASN A 248 3.97 28.99 -8.20
CA ASN A 248 3.16 29.89 -9.01
C ASN A 248 4.00 30.68 -10.03
N GLN A 249 5.12 31.25 -9.59
CA GLN A 249 6.02 32.04 -10.44
C GLN A 249 6.56 31.24 -11.63
N TYR A 250 6.91 29.98 -11.42
CA TYR A 250 7.50 29.11 -12.45
C TYR A 250 6.48 28.23 -13.18
N ASN A 251 5.18 28.40 -12.88
CA ASN A 251 4.09 27.55 -13.36
C ASN A 251 4.41 26.06 -13.14
N ALA A 252 4.69 25.71 -11.89
CA ALA A 252 5.16 24.40 -11.45
C ALA A 252 4.28 23.82 -10.34
N GLN A 253 4.29 22.49 -10.27
CA GLN A 253 3.55 21.66 -9.33
C GLN A 253 4.36 21.48 -8.06
N VAL A 254 4.27 22.44 -7.15
CA VAL A 254 4.92 22.35 -5.83
C VAL A 254 3.96 21.72 -4.83
N PHE A 255 4.29 20.51 -4.38
CA PHE A 255 3.56 19.79 -3.35
C PHE A 255 4.15 20.09 -1.96
N ILE A 256 3.29 20.32 -0.97
CA ILE A 256 3.70 20.47 0.42
C ILE A 256 3.50 19.14 1.14
N ASN A 257 4.56 18.59 1.75
CA ASN A 257 4.46 17.36 2.52
C ASN A 257 3.87 17.64 3.92
N ASP A 258 2.91 16.82 4.36
CA ASP A 258 2.27 16.76 5.69
C ASP A 258 1.50 18.01 6.16
N TYR A 259 2.00 19.23 5.91
CA TYR A 259 1.45 20.50 6.40
C TYR A 259 0.21 20.99 5.62
N TRP A 260 -0.83 20.17 5.57
CA TRP A 260 -2.05 20.43 4.79
C TRP A 260 -2.79 21.72 5.19
N GLN A 261 -2.74 22.13 6.46
CA GLN A 261 -3.35 23.38 6.92
C GLN A 261 -2.66 24.60 6.31
N LEU A 262 -1.33 24.57 6.20
CA LEU A 262 -0.56 25.63 5.54
C LEU A 262 -0.78 25.59 4.03
N ALA A 263 -0.83 24.40 3.43
CA ALA A 263 -1.16 24.23 2.03
C ALA A 263 -2.53 24.84 1.69
N LEU A 264 -3.54 24.62 2.53
CA LEU A 264 -4.86 25.26 2.44
C LEU A 264 -4.78 26.79 2.59
N LYS A 265 -4.14 27.28 3.65
CA LYS A 265 -4.02 28.71 3.97
C LYS A 265 -3.42 29.51 2.82
N TYR A 266 -2.43 28.95 2.14
CA TYR A 266 -1.69 29.60 1.05
C TYR A 266 -2.05 29.10 -0.35
N GLN A 267 -3.11 28.29 -0.49
CA GLN A 267 -3.61 27.79 -1.77
C GLN A 267 -2.54 27.08 -2.60
N ALA A 268 -1.84 26.12 -1.99
CA ALA A 268 -0.84 25.30 -2.68
C ALA A 268 -1.42 24.56 -3.89
N TYR A 269 -0.57 24.23 -4.86
CA TYR A 269 -0.94 23.37 -5.97
C TYR A 269 -1.47 22.00 -5.50
N GLY A 270 -0.80 21.44 -4.48
CA GLY A 270 -1.15 20.16 -3.90
C GLY A 270 -0.47 19.90 -2.56
N VAL A 271 -0.96 18.89 -1.86
CA VAL A 271 -0.36 18.32 -0.64
C VAL A 271 0.00 16.86 -0.90
N HIS A 272 1.05 16.38 -0.25
CA HIS A 272 1.37 14.96 -0.18
C HIS A 272 1.26 14.48 1.27
N LEU A 273 0.50 13.41 1.51
CA LEU A 273 0.22 12.86 2.84
C LEU A 273 0.54 11.36 2.90
N GLY A 274 1.00 10.91 4.07
CA GLY A 274 1.12 9.50 4.42
C GLY A 274 -0.17 8.90 4.99
N GLN A 275 -0.13 7.61 5.32
CA GLN A 275 -1.26 6.90 5.93
C GLN A 275 -1.64 7.45 7.31
N GLU A 276 -0.67 7.87 8.11
CA GLU A 276 -0.90 8.43 9.44
C GLU A 276 -1.50 9.85 9.34
N ASP A 277 -1.03 10.65 8.38
CA ASP A 277 -1.51 12.02 8.21
C ASP A 277 -2.98 12.08 7.81
N ILE A 278 -3.43 11.15 6.95
CA ILE A 278 -4.83 11.09 6.55
C ILE A 278 -5.75 10.74 7.72
N GLU A 279 -5.28 10.10 8.80
CA GLU A 279 -6.13 9.88 9.98
C GLU A 279 -6.55 11.18 10.68
N THR A 280 -5.84 12.28 10.47
CA THR A 280 -6.14 13.55 11.17
C THR A 280 -6.48 14.70 10.22
N ALA A 281 -6.21 14.53 8.92
CA ALA A 281 -6.45 15.55 7.92
C ALA A 281 -7.95 15.70 7.58
N ASP A 282 -8.41 16.95 7.46
CA ASP A 282 -9.75 17.24 6.95
C ASP A 282 -9.74 17.19 5.41
N LEU A 283 -9.82 15.97 4.87
CA LEU A 283 -9.75 15.72 3.43
C LEU A 283 -10.84 16.47 2.65
N ARG A 284 -12.02 16.68 3.26
CA ARG A 284 -13.11 17.44 2.65
C ARG A 284 -12.73 18.91 2.46
N LYS A 285 -12.10 19.55 3.46
CA LYS A 285 -11.59 20.92 3.30
C LYS A 285 -10.54 21.01 2.20
N ILE A 286 -9.61 20.05 2.13
CA ILE A 286 -8.56 20.02 1.10
C ILE A 286 -9.19 19.90 -0.29
N ALA A 287 -10.13 18.95 -0.47
CA ALA A 287 -10.82 18.76 -1.74
C ALA A 287 -11.65 20.00 -2.15
N ASN A 288 -12.41 20.59 -1.23
CA ASN A 288 -13.22 21.78 -1.49
C ASN A 288 -12.38 23.02 -1.85
N ALA A 289 -11.14 23.09 -1.39
CA ALA A 289 -10.21 24.15 -1.77
C ALA A 289 -9.60 23.95 -3.18
N GLY A 290 -9.91 22.83 -3.85
CA GLY A 290 -9.37 22.49 -5.17
C GLY A 290 -7.90 22.04 -5.15
N ILE A 291 -7.34 21.81 -3.96
CA ILE A 291 -5.94 21.38 -3.77
C ILE A 291 -5.82 19.91 -4.13
N ARG A 292 -4.78 19.55 -4.88
CA ARG A 292 -4.49 18.15 -5.27
C ARG A 292 -3.95 17.36 -4.08
N LEU A 293 -4.25 16.06 -4.05
CA LEU A 293 -3.78 15.16 -3.01
C LEU A 293 -2.93 14.03 -3.59
N GLY A 294 -1.68 13.95 -3.16
CA GLY A 294 -0.85 12.76 -3.31
C GLY A 294 -0.87 11.90 -2.07
N LEU A 295 -0.97 10.58 -2.22
CA LEU A 295 -0.96 9.65 -1.09
C LEU A 295 0.13 8.59 -1.22
N SER A 296 0.89 8.39 -0.15
CA SER A 296 1.85 7.29 -0.04
C SER A 296 1.19 5.95 0.25
N THR A 297 1.70 4.89 -0.38
CA THR A 297 1.26 3.50 -0.17
C THR A 297 2.44 2.53 -0.14
N HIS A 298 2.31 1.50 0.69
CA HIS A 298 3.34 0.52 0.98
C HIS A 298 2.91 -0.93 0.71
N GLY A 299 1.67 -1.15 0.26
CA GLY A 299 1.09 -2.48 0.06
C GLY A 299 -0.29 -2.45 -0.60
N TYR A 300 -0.84 -3.64 -0.84
CA TYR A 300 -2.18 -3.81 -1.41
C TYR A 300 -3.27 -3.23 -0.51
N TYR A 301 -3.21 -3.49 0.80
CA TYR A 301 -4.23 -3.01 1.74
C TYR A 301 -4.31 -1.48 1.74
N GLU A 302 -3.17 -0.81 1.87
CA GLU A 302 -3.09 0.66 1.83
C GLU A 302 -3.56 1.21 0.49
N LEU A 303 -3.17 0.58 -0.63
CA LEU A 303 -3.62 0.97 -1.96
C LEU A 303 -5.15 0.92 -2.07
N LEU A 304 -5.77 -0.21 -1.73
CA LEU A 304 -7.21 -0.40 -1.81
C LEU A 304 -7.98 0.49 -0.83
N ARG A 305 -7.34 0.87 0.28
CA ARG A 305 -7.87 1.84 1.22
C ARG A 305 -7.88 3.24 0.62
N ILE A 306 -6.78 3.71 0.05
CA ILE A 306 -6.68 5.10 -0.43
C ILE A 306 -7.42 5.37 -1.73
N ILE A 307 -7.66 4.37 -2.58
CA ILE A 307 -8.44 4.60 -3.82
C ILE A 307 -9.89 5.02 -3.52
N GLN A 308 -10.42 4.65 -2.34
CA GLN A 308 -11.73 5.09 -1.87
C GLN A 308 -11.78 6.62 -1.62
N ILE A 309 -10.62 7.27 -1.45
CA ILE A 309 -10.46 8.73 -1.30
C ILE A 309 -10.44 9.42 -2.67
N ASN A 310 -10.14 8.70 -3.76
CA ASN A 310 -9.89 9.25 -5.10
C ASN A 310 -8.80 10.35 -5.12
N PRO A 311 -7.55 10.04 -4.72
CA PRO A 311 -6.45 11.01 -4.72
C PRO A 311 -6.07 11.45 -6.15
N SER A 312 -5.37 12.57 -6.25
CA SER A 312 -4.84 13.10 -7.50
C SER A 312 -3.70 12.23 -8.07
N TYR A 313 -2.90 11.58 -7.22
CA TYR A 313 -1.93 10.57 -7.64
C TYR A 313 -1.57 9.65 -6.46
N ILE A 314 -0.95 8.51 -6.78
CA ILE A 314 -0.53 7.50 -5.81
C ILE A 314 0.99 7.39 -5.81
N ALA A 315 1.63 7.44 -4.65
CA ALA A 315 3.05 7.16 -4.49
C ALA A 315 3.26 5.72 -3.99
N LEU A 316 4.11 4.97 -4.70
CA LEU A 316 4.49 3.59 -4.41
C LEU A 316 5.92 3.62 -3.83
N GLY A 317 6.06 3.26 -2.55
CA GLY A 317 7.37 3.27 -1.91
C GLY A 317 7.42 2.56 -0.56
N HIS A 318 8.59 2.31 -0.01
CA HIS A 318 9.91 2.53 -0.62
C HIS A 318 10.30 1.32 -1.49
N ILE A 319 10.81 1.57 -2.70
CA ILE A 319 11.14 0.47 -3.65
C ILE A 319 12.43 -0.25 -3.25
N PHE A 320 13.46 0.50 -2.87
CA PHE A 320 14.77 -0.01 -2.45
C PHE A 320 15.14 0.51 -1.05
N PRO A 321 16.11 -0.12 -0.36
CA PRO A 321 16.60 0.37 0.92
C PRO A 321 16.94 1.87 0.87
N THR A 322 16.53 2.61 1.90
CA THR A 322 16.76 4.04 1.98
C THR A 322 17.06 4.46 3.41
N THR A 323 17.90 5.48 3.56
CA THR A 323 18.23 6.11 4.85
C THR A 323 17.52 7.47 5.02
N THR A 324 16.66 7.86 4.08
CA THR A 324 16.04 9.20 4.05
C THR A 324 14.84 9.34 5.01
N LYS A 325 14.20 8.22 5.36
CA LYS A 325 13.07 8.10 6.29
C LYS A 325 13.22 6.75 6.99
N ASP A 326 12.90 6.69 8.29
CA ASP A 326 12.76 5.42 9.00
C ASP A 326 11.49 4.73 8.48
N MET A 327 11.66 3.55 7.89
CA MET A 327 10.57 2.80 7.28
C MET A 327 10.19 1.62 8.17
N PRO A 328 8.90 1.45 8.52
CA PRO A 328 8.45 0.32 9.33
C PRO A 328 8.38 -0.99 8.53
N SER A 329 8.40 -0.91 7.19
CA SER A 329 8.32 -2.03 6.27
C SER A 329 9.66 -2.32 5.59
N ARG A 330 9.77 -3.50 4.95
CA ARG A 330 10.87 -3.82 4.06
C ARG A 330 10.67 -3.19 2.68
N PRO A 331 11.74 -3.01 1.89
CA PRO A 331 11.63 -2.51 0.52
C PRO A 331 10.73 -3.41 -0.34
N GLN A 332 9.89 -2.80 -1.16
CA GLN A 332 8.93 -3.53 -2.00
C GLN A 332 9.60 -4.30 -3.14
N GLY A 333 10.68 -3.76 -3.69
CA GLY A 333 11.34 -4.28 -4.89
C GLY A 333 10.51 -4.14 -6.16
N LEU A 334 11.12 -4.53 -7.28
CA LEU A 334 10.55 -4.35 -8.63
C LEU A 334 9.35 -5.28 -8.92
N VAL A 335 9.35 -6.48 -8.34
CA VAL A 335 8.28 -7.47 -8.54
C VAL A 335 6.95 -6.92 -7.98
N ARG A 336 6.94 -6.50 -6.71
CA ARG A 336 5.74 -5.92 -6.09
C ARG A 336 5.34 -4.62 -6.78
N LEU A 337 6.29 -3.75 -7.10
CA LEU A 337 6.02 -2.50 -7.83
C LEU A 337 5.26 -2.76 -9.14
N ALA A 338 5.71 -3.72 -9.96
CA ALA A 338 5.06 -4.06 -11.22
C ALA A 338 3.65 -4.64 -11.00
N LEU A 339 3.43 -5.42 -9.94
CA LEU A 339 2.12 -5.97 -9.62
C LEU A 339 1.15 -4.90 -9.09
N TYR A 340 1.62 -3.98 -8.25
CA TYR A 340 0.83 -2.83 -7.81
C TYR A 340 0.45 -1.93 -8.98
N GLN A 341 1.39 -1.66 -9.90
CA GLN A 341 1.12 -0.87 -11.09
C GLN A 341 0.07 -1.55 -11.98
N LYS A 342 0.18 -2.87 -12.22
CA LYS A 342 -0.83 -3.64 -12.96
C LYS A 342 -2.21 -3.53 -12.33
N LEU A 343 -2.32 -3.64 -11.00
CA LEU A 343 -3.58 -3.43 -10.29
C LEU A 343 -4.11 -2.02 -10.54
N ILE A 344 -3.28 -0.99 -10.32
CA ILE A 344 -3.67 0.41 -10.49
C ILE A 344 -4.20 0.66 -11.90
N ASP A 345 -3.57 0.10 -12.94
CA ASP A 345 -3.98 0.24 -14.34
C ASP A 345 -5.32 -0.43 -14.68
N THR A 346 -5.99 -1.06 -13.71
CA THR A 346 -7.36 -1.60 -13.86
C THR A 346 -8.40 -0.83 -13.06
N ILE A 347 -8.00 0.23 -12.34
CA ILE A 347 -8.89 1.02 -11.49
C ILE A 347 -9.38 2.24 -12.28
N LYS A 348 -10.69 2.48 -12.26
CA LYS A 348 -11.28 3.67 -12.89
C LYS A 348 -10.73 4.94 -12.23
N TYR A 349 -10.36 5.92 -13.04
CA TYR A 349 -9.84 7.20 -12.59
C TYR A 349 -10.33 8.35 -13.48
N GLY A 350 -11.32 9.10 -12.98
CA GLY A 350 -12.05 10.08 -13.79
C GLY A 350 -12.69 9.41 -15.01
N ASP A 351 -12.41 9.96 -16.19
CA ASP A 351 -12.83 9.42 -17.49
C ASP A 351 -11.81 8.42 -18.09
N SER A 352 -10.76 8.08 -17.34
CA SER A 352 -9.66 7.20 -17.76
C SER A 352 -9.51 5.98 -16.84
N VAL A 353 -8.52 5.13 -17.13
CA VAL A 353 -8.15 3.99 -16.29
C VAL A 353 -6.70 4.11 -15.83
N GLY A 354 -6.47 3.85 -14.55
CA GLY A 354 -5.17 3.94 -13.90
C GLY A 354 -4.85 5.33 -13.39
N TYR A 355 -4.57 5.41 -12.09
CA TYR A 355 -4.09 6.62 -11.46
C TYR A 355 -2.68 6.99 -11.99
N PRO A 356 -2.33 8.28 -12.03
CA PRO A 356 -0.94 8.71 -12.05
C PRO A 356 -0.21 8.14 -10.85
N THR A 357 0.95 7.52 -11.09
CA THR A 357 1.77 6.89 -10.05
C THR A 357 3.17 7.47 -9.98
N VAL A 358 3.72 7.57 -8.77
CA VAL A 358 5.10 7.97 -8.51
C VAL A 358 5.81 6.84 -7.79
N ALA A 359 6.88 6.27 -8.35
CA ALA A 359 7.74 5.36 -7.59
C ALA A 359 8.75 6.16 -6.76
N ILE A 360 8.94 5.81 -5.49
CA ILE A 360 9.89 6.48 -4.59
C ILE A 360 10.62 5.48 -3.68
N GLY A 361 11.84 5.83 -3.26
CA GLY A 361 12.59 5.13 -2.21
C GLY A 361 13.81 4.41 -2.77
N GLY A 362 14.99 4.98 -2.50
CA GLY A 362 16.28 4.43 -2.92
C GLY A 362 16.53 4.45 -4.43
N ILE A 363 15.76 5.23 -5.19
CA ILE A 363 15.90 5.35 -6.65
C ILE A 363 17.06 6.29 -7.00
N ASP A 364 17.90 5.85 -7.92
CA ASP A 364 19.03 6.55 -8.54
C ASP A 364 19.09 6.24 -10.04
N LEU A 365 20.15 6.67 -10.73
CA LEU A 365 20.29 6.45 -12.18
C LEU A 365 20.50 4.99 -12.57
N GLU A 366 21.09 4.18 -11.69
CA GLU A 366 21.31 2.74 -11.95
C GLU A 366 19.99 1.97 -11.87
N THR A 367 19.11 2.38 -10.97
CA THR A 367 17.82 1.75 -10.70
C THR A 367 16.64 2.37 -11.44
N ALA A 368 16.81 3.56 -12.02
CA ALA A 368 15.74 4.31 -12.71
C ALA A 368 15.07 3.52 -13.84
N GLN A 369 15.85 2.90 -14.72
CA GLN A 369 15.33 2.18 -15.89
C GLN A 369 14.49 0.94 -15.49
N PRO A 370 14.96 0.06 -14.58
CA PRO A 370 14.13 -1.03 -14.06
C PRO A 370 12.81 -0.54 -13.43
N VAL A 371 12.86 0.51 -12.60
CA VAL A 371 11.65 1.07 -11.96
C VAL A 371 10.69 1.64 -12.99
N TRP A 372 11.21 2.40 -13.96
CA TRP A 372 10.42 2.95 -15.04
C TRP A 372 9.71 1.84 -15.83
N SER A 373 10.43 0.74 -16.10
CA SER A 373 9.93 -0.42 -16.83
C SER A 373 8.75 -1.13 -16.14
N CYS A 374 8.55 -0.92 -14.83
CA CYS A 374 7.38 -1.44 -14.10
C CYS A 374 6.05 -0.76 -14.49
N GLY A 375 6.08 0.36 -15.22
CA GLY A 375 4.87 1.03 -15.73
C GLY A 375 4.48 2.32 -15.00
N VAL A 376 5.28 2.76 -14.01
CA VAL A 376 4.95 3.97 -13.22
C VAL A 376 4.87 5.26 -14.04
N SER A 377 4.13 6.24 -13.53
CA SER A 377 3.95 7.54 -14.23
C SER A 377 5.10 8.53 -14.03
N SER A 378 5.84 8.37 -12.94
CA SER A 378 6.87 9.30 -12.48
C SER A 378 7.89 8.60 -11.58
N LEU A 379 9.10 9.15 -11.55
CA LEU A 379 10.16 8.74 -10.64
C LEU A 379 10.42 9.86 -9.64
N ALA A 380 10.31 9.55 -8.34
CA ALA A 380 10.67 10.46 -7.29
C ALA A 380 12.04 10.13 -6.67
N VAL A 381 12.83 11.17 -6.46
CA VAL A 381 14.22 11.06 -6.01
C VAL A 381 14.55 12.12 -4.96
N VAL A 382 15.44 11.75 -4.04
CA VAL A 382 15.99 12.67 -3.03
C VAL A 382 17.49 12.80 -3.28
N ARG A 383 18.26 11.80 -2.83
CA ARG A 383 19.72 11.80 -2.85
C ARG A 383 20.31 11.84 -4.25
N ALA A 384 19.66 11.20 -5.24
CA ALA A 384 20.14 11.22 -6.62
C ALA A 384 20.24 12.65 -7.18
N ILE A 385 19.47 13.60 -6.66
CA ILE A 385 19.56 15.02 -7.02
C ILE A 385 20.35 15.81 -5.96
N THR A 386 20.01 15.68 -4.68
CA THR A 386 20.60 16.53 -3.63
C THR A 386 22.07 16.23 -3.34
N GLN A 387 22.58 15.07 -3.78
CA GLN A 387 23.99 14.66 -3.65
C GLN A 387 24.70 14.56 -5.00
N ALA A 388 24.09 15.02 -6.09
CA ALA A 388 24.70 15.00 -7.41
C ALA A 388 25.84 16.03 -7.52
N GLY A 389 26.97 15.61 -8.09
CA GLY A 389 28.06 16.54 -8.45
C GLY A 389 27.71 17.47 -9.61
N ASP A 390 26.84 17.02 -10.52
CA ASP A 390 26.33 17.78 -11.68
C ASP A 390 24.82 17.53 -11.83
N ILE A 391 24.02 18.42 -11.24
CA ILE A 391 22.55 18.31 -11.20
C ILE A 391 21.94 18.38 -12.62
N PRO A 392 22.30 19.33 -13.52
CA PRO A 392 21.81 19.34 -14.90
C PRO A 392 22.03 18.02 -15.64
N THR A 393 23.21 17.41 -15.52
CA THR A 393 23.49 16.13 -16.17
C THR A 393 22.58 15.02 -15.64
N VAL A 394 22.41 14.92 -14.32
CA VAL A 394 21.52 13.91 -13.71
C VAL A 394 20.06 14.10 -14.15
N ILE A 395 19.56 15.35 -14.19
CA ILE A 395 18.21 15.66 -14.67
C ILE A 395 18.02 15.18 -16.12
N ASN A 396 19.00 15.45 -16.99
CA ASN A 396 18.96 15.01 -18.39
C ASN A 396 18.98 13.49 -18.52
N GLN A 397 19.71 12.78 -17.66
CA GLN A 397 19.76 11.31 -17.66
C GLN A 397 18.44 10.69 -17.21
N PHE A 398 17.82 11.20 -16.14
CA PHE A 398 16.47 10.78 -15.75
C PHE A 398 15.45 11.09 -16.84
N SER A 399 15.51 12.28 -17.44
CA SER A 399 14.67 12.63 -18.59
C SER A 399 14.91 11.68 -19.77
N GLY A 400 16.14 11.19 -19.93
CA GLY A 400 16.51 10.11 -20.86
C GLY A 400 15.76 8.81 -20.61
N VAL A 401 15.78 8.33 -19.36
CA VAL A 401 15.08 7.10 -18.94
C VAL A 401 13.56 7.24 -19.14
N MET A 402 13.01 8.41 -18.83
CA MET A 402 11.57 8.65 -18.84
C MET A 402 11.01 9.02 -20.23
N ARG A 403 11.84 9.04 -21.28
CA ARG A 403 11.39 9.30 -22.65
C ARG A 403 10.49 8.16 -23.17
N ASP A 404 9.72 8.48 -24.20
CA ASP A 404 9.03 7.54 -25.10
C ASP A 404 7.91 6.66 -24.50
N ARG A 405 7.46 6.91 -23.25
CA ARG A 405 6.24 6.27 -22.74
C ARG A 405 5.00 6.93 -23.35
N GLN A 406 4.32 6.20 -24.23
CA GLN A 406 2.97 6.53 -24.67
C GLN A 406 1.98 6.16 -23.57
N TRP A 407 1.11 7.10 -23.22
CA TRP A 407 0.00 6.88 -22.30
C TRP A 407 -1.23 6.52 -23.13
N CYS A 408 -1.72 5.29 -23.01
CA CYS A 408 -2.97 4.85 -23.63
C CYS A 408 -4.17 5.33 -22.83
#